data_AF-A0A544YA08-F1
#
_entry.id   AF-A0A544YA08-F1
#
_cell.length_a   1.000
_cell.length_b   1.000
_cell.length_c   1.000
_cell.angle_alpha   90.00
_cell.angle_beta   90.00
_cell.angle_gamma   90.00
#
_symmetry.space_group_name_H-M   'P 1'
#
loop_
_entity.id
_entity.type
_entity.pdbx_description
1 polymer ?
#
loop_
_entity_poly.entity_id
_entity_poly.type
_entity_poly.pdbx_seq_one_letter_code
_entity_poly.pdbx_strand_id
1 'polypeptide(L)' 'MRGIPRHVACVMDGNGRWAAQRSLPRTEGHRAAEAAVLDVIEAAHTAGVEWIGRGRGGGRGGGVVVSPVVAGGVQ' A
#
# COMPACT_ATOMS: atom_id res chain seq x y z
N MET A 1 11.40 11.54 -20.36
CA MET A 1 10.77 10.82 -19.24
C MET A 1 9.79 11.77 -18.56
N ARG A 2 8.52 11.78 -18.97
CA ARG A 2 7.47 12.60 -18.34
C ARG A 2 6.35 11.62 -17.97
N GLY A 3 6.22 11.26 -16.70
CA GLY A 3 5.17 10.33 -16.29
C GLY A 3 5.29 9.74 -14.88
N ILE A 4 6.47 9.74 -14.28
CA ILE A 4 6.62 9.24 -12.90
C ILE A 4 6.17 10.34 -11.93
N PRO A 5 5.15 10.08 -11.07
CA PRO A 5 4.73 11.03 -10.06
C PRO A 5 5.81 11.17 -9.00
N ARG A 6 6.18 12.40 -8.66
CA ARG A 6 7.14 12.66 -7.57
C ARG A 6 6.58 12.30 -6.19
N HIS A 7 5.25 12.22 -6.07
CA HIS A 7 4.57 11.96 -4.81
C HIS A 7 3.47 10.92 -5.03
N VAL A 8 3.59 9.80 -4.32
CA VAL A 8 2.63 8.70 -4.28
C VAL A 8 2.06 8.57 -2.88
N ALA A 9 0.77 8.27 -2.79
CA ALA A 9 0.10 8.10 -1.51
C ALA A 9 -0.38 6.66 -1.38
N CYS A 10 0.14 5.93 -0.40
CA CYS A 10 -0.30 4.56 -0.13
C CYS A 10 -1.45 4.58 0.88
N VAL A 11 -2.52 3.83 0.57
CA VAL A 11 -3.63 3.58 1.47
C VAL A 11 -3.69 2.09 1.72
N MET A 12 -3.33 1.70 2.94
CA MET A 12 -3.43 0.32 3.38
C MET A 12 -4.76 0.11 4.08
N ASP A 13 -5.73 -0.46 3.37
CA ASP A 13 -7.00 -0.92 3.93
C ASP A 13 -7.15 -2.43 3.74
N GLY A 14 -7.96 -3.08 4.56
CA GLY A 14 -8.35 -4.49 4.37
C GLY A 14 -7.56 -5.51 5.18
N ASN A 15 -6.45 -5.15 5.84
CA ASN A 15 -5.64 -6.09 6.63
C ASN A 15 -6.42 -6.77 7.78
N GLY A 16 -7.30 -6.02 8.43
CA GLY A 16 -8.19 -6.58 9.45
C GLY A 16 -9.23 -7.55 8.87
N ARG A 17 -9.74 -7.27 7.66
CA ARG A 17 -10.67 -8.15 6.95
C ARG A 17 -9.95 -9.41 6.46
N TRP A 18 -8.73 -9.27 5.96
CA TRP A 18 -7.87 -10.38 5.55
C TRP A 18 -7.60 -11.35 6.71
N ALA A 19 -7.28 -10.83 7.90
CA ALA A 19 -7.10 -11.66 9.09
C ALA A 19 -8.40 -12.36 9.51
N ALA A 20 -9.52 -11.62 9.53
CA ALA A 20 -10.83 -12.17 9.88
C ALA A 20 -11.28 -13.31 8.94
N GLN A 21 -11.08 -13.17 7.63
CA GLN A 21 -11.42 -14.20 6.64
C GLN A 21 -10.61 -15.49 6.81
N ARG A 22 -9.43 -15.41 7.43
CA ARG A 22 -8.55 -16.55 7.72
C ARG A 22 -8.70 -17.04 9.16
N SER A 23 -9.67 -16.50 9.90
CA SER A 23 -9.85 -16.76 11.34
C SER A 23 -8.59 -16.49 12.17
N LEU A 24 -7.79 -15.52 11.72
CA LEU A 24 -6.56 -15.11 12.40
C LEU A 24 -6.81 -13.88 13.29
N PRO A 25 -6.02 -13.71 14.36
CA PRO A 25 -6.00 -12.48 15.13
C PRO A 25 -5.66 -11.26 14.27
N ARG A 26 -6.19 -10.10 14.63
CA ARG A 26 -5.93 -8.83 13.93
C ARG A 26 -4.43 -8.50 13.84
N THR A 27 -3.65 -8.95 14.82
CA THR A 27 -2.18 -8.79 14.84
C THR A 27 -1.50 -9.47 13.64
N GLU A 28 -2.01 -10.59 13.15
CA GLU A 28 -1.48 -11.23 11.94
C GLU A 28 -1.75 -10.39 10.70
N GLY A 29 -2.92 -9.73 10.66
CA GLY A 29 -3.21 -8.74 9.63
C GLY A 29 -2.20 -7.58 9.65
N HIS A 30 -1.78 -7.11 10.83
CA HIS A 30 -0.76 -6.08 10.94
C HIS A 30 0.64 -6.57 10.51
N ARG A 31 1.02 -7.81 10.83
CA ARG A 31 2.29 -8.39 10.35
C ARG A 31 2.31 -8.57 8.83
N ALA A 32 1.21 -9.05 8.26
CA ALA A 32 1.07 -9.16 6.81
C ALA A 32 1.13 -7.77 6.13
N ALA A 33 0.58 -6.76 6.79
CA ALA A 33 0.64 -5.38 6.34
C ALA A 33 2.07 -4.83 6.30
N GLU A 34 2.93 -5.22 7.24
CA GLU A 34 4.33 -4.79 7.32
C GLU A 34 5.13 -5.24 6.08
N ALA A 35 5.03 -6.52 5.70
CA ALA A 35 5.67 -7.03 4.50
C ALA A 35 5.21 -6.27 3.24
N ALA A 36 3.90 -6.03 3.13
CA ALA A 36 3.34 -5.34 1.97
C ALA A 36 3.74 -3.86 1.88
N VAL A 37 4.05 -3.21 3.01
CA VAL A 37 4.62 -1.85 3.01
C VAL A 37 6.02 -1.85 2.40
N LEU A 38 6.85 -2.83 2.76
CA LEU A 38 8.21 -2.92 2.26
C LEU A 38 8.22 -3.11 0.74
N ASP A 39 7.37 -4.00 0.22
CA ASP A 39 7.21 -4.21 -1.23
C ASP A 39 6.81 -2.92 -1.96
N VAL A 40 5.88 -2.15 -1.39
CA VAL A 40 5.42 -0.89 -1.99
C VAL A 40 6.53 0.18 -1.96
N ILE A 41 7.31 0.25 -0.87
CA ILE A 41 8.45 1.18 -0.77
C ILE A 41 9.52 0.82 -1.80
N GLU A 42 9.86 -0.47 -1.94
CA GLU A 42 10.84 -0.94 -2.91
C GLU A 42 10.37 -0.69 -4.34
N ALA A 43 9.11 -0.97 -4.65
CA ALA A 43 8.51 -0.69 -5.94
C ALA A 43 8.53 0.82 -6.27
N ALA A 44 8.17 1.67 -5.29
CA ALA A 44 8.20 3.13 -5.46
C ALA A 44 9.63 3.65 -5.68
N HIS A 45 10.60 3.14 -4.93
CA HIS A 45 12.01 3.48 -5.08
C HIS A 45 12.52 3.08 -6.47
N THR A 46 12.26 1.84 -6.89
CA THR A 46 12.66 1.32 -8.21
C THR A 46 11.99 2.09 -9.35
N ALA A 47 10.76 2.55 -9.15
CA ALA A 47 10.03 3.36 -10.11
C ALA A 47 10.50 4.83 -10.17
N GLY A 48 11.40 5.27 -9.29
CA GLY A 48 11.91 6.65 -9.25
C GLY A 48 10.96 7.65 -8.57
N VAL A 49 10.10 7.19 -7.66
CA VAL A 49 9.22 8.05 -6.87
C VAL A 49 10.03 8.70 -5.74
N GLU A 50 10.00 10.03 -5.65
CA GLU A 50 10.76 10.79 -4.66
C GLU A 50 10.13 10.78 -3.26
N TRP A 51 8.81 10.65 -3.17
CA TRP A 51 8.10 10.69 -1.89
C TRP A 51 6.94 9.71 -1.82
N ILE A 52 6.89 8.94 -0.73
CA ILE A 52 5.76 8.08 -0.38
C ILE A 52 5.17 8.54 0.96
N GLY A 53 3.85 8.68 1.00
CA GLY A 53 3.15 9.03 2.23
C GLY A 53 1.76 8.44 2.32
N ARG A 54 1.02 8.87 3.35
CA ARG A 54 -0.35 8.39 3.57
C ARG A 54 -1.34 9.16 2.71
N GLY A 55 -2.13 8.45 1.91
CA GLY A 55 -3.25 9.05 1.18
C GLY A 55 -4.39 9.43 2.14
N ARG A 56 -4.76 10.70 2.18
CA ARG A 56 -6.12 11.10 2.57
C ARG A 56 -6.88 11.30 1.26
N GLY A 57 -7.88 10.45 0.99
CA GLY A 57 -8.67 10.57 -0.23
C GLY A 57 -9.22 11.99 -0.37
N GLY A 58 -8.73 12.75 -1.37
CA GLY A 58 -9.19 14.14 -1.60
C GLY A 58 -8.16 15.18 -2.06
N GLY A 59 -6.90 14.84 -2.34
CA GLY A 59 -5.88 15.82 -2.76
C GLY A 59 -5.65 15.88 -4.27
N ARG A 60 -5.93 17.02 -4.90
CA ARG A 60 -5.61 17.33 -6.31
C ARG A 60 -4.09 17.42 -6.49
N GLY A 61 -3.44 16.29 -6.76
CA GLY A 61 -2.01 16.28 -7.05
C GLY A 61 -1.49 14.87 -7.28
N GLY A 62 -1.69 14.33 -8.49
CA GLY A 62 -0.89 13.25 -9.08
C GLY A 62 -0.65 11.96 -8.28
N GLY A 63 -1.34 11.73 -7.17
CA GLY A 63 -1.08 10.62 -6.27
C GLY A 63 -1.66 9.34 -6.83
N VAL A 64 -0.79 8.46 -7.32
CA VAL A 64 -1.16 7.06 -7.53
C VAL A 64 -1.50 6.48 -6.16
N VAL A 65 -2.67 5.88 -6.02
CA VAL A 65 -3.05 5.14 -4.81
C VAL A 65 -2.65 3.69 -5.04
N VAL A 66 -1.54 3.28 -4.43
CA VAL A 66 -1.13 1.87 -4.42
C VAL A 66 -1.79 1.25 -3.19
N SER A 67 -2.73 0.34 -3.44
CA SER A 67 -3.38 -0.47 -2.40
C SER A 67 -2.65 -1.80 -2.35
N PRO A 68 -1.83 -2.09 -1.31
CA PRO A 68 -1.24 -3.39 -1.19
C PRO A 68 -2.33 -4.38 -0.77
N VAL A 69 -2.85 -5.13 -1.73
CA VAL A 69 -3.41 -6.45 -1.44
C VAL A 69 -2.22 -7.30 -1.01
N VAL A 70 -2.26 -7.79 0.23
CA VAL A 70 -1.30 -8.75 0.79
C VAL A 70 -1.00 -9.85 -0.24
N ALA A 71 0.28 -10.11 -0.49
CA ALA A 71 0.76 -11.20 -1.32
C ALA A 71 -0.04 -12.49 -1.03
N GLY A 72 -0.83 -12.93 -2.01
CA GLY A 72 -1.69 -14.10 -1.89
C GLY A 72 -3.18 -13.81 -1.74
N GLY A 73 -3.75 -13.16 -2.75
CA GLY A 73 -5.14 -13.32 -3.20
C GLY A 73 -6.24 -13.24 -2.15
N VAL A 74 -7.00 -12.15 -2.19
CA VAL A 74 -8.46 -12.19 -2.34
C VAL A 74 -8.91 -10.80 -2.77
N GLN A 75 -9.72 -10.79 -3.82
CA GLN A 75 -10.41 -9.63 -4.41
C GLN A 75 -11.31 -8.93 -3.40
#